data_AF-A0A7J6PFG1-F1
#
_entry.id   AF-A0A7J6PFG1-F1
#
_cell.length_a   1.000
_cell.length_b   1.000
_cell.length_c   1.000
_cell.angle_alpha   90.00
_cell.angle_beta   90.00
_cell.angle_gamma   90.00
#
_symmetry.space_group_name_H-M   'P 1'
#
loop_
_entity.id
_entity.type
_entity.pdbx_description
1 polymer ?
#
loop_
_entity_poly.entity_id
_entity_poly.type
_entity_poly.pdbx_seq_one_letter_code
_entity_poly.pdbx_strand_id
1 'polypeptide(L)'
;MCFHSGLFTTPRFAEEIGIRLTDMMTAKLVQAVNSENSKNLQADVWRMMQLERELVFNKEHPSYHFGTGNKDTLKQIPREALLNFHNKW
;
A
#
# COMPACT_ATOMS: atom_id res chain seq x y z
N MET A 1 14.06 18.25 -35.50
CA MET A 1 14.36 17.39 -34.32
C MET A 1 13.36 17.78 -33.24
N CYS A 2 12.32 16.98 -33.03
CA CYS A 2 11.33 17.20 -31.95
C CYS A 2 11.40 16.01 -30.99
N PHE A 3 11.64 16.31 -29.71
CA PHE A 3 11.68 15.34 -28.63
C PHE A 3 10.28 14.73 -28.42
N HIS A 4 10.17 13.41 -28.46
CA HIS A 4 8.97 12.65 -28.08
C HIS A 4 9.07 12.29 -26.59
N SER A 5 8.32 12.98 -25.74
CA SER A 5 8.05 12.59 -24.35
C SER A 5 6.55 12.28 -24.24
N GLY A 6 6.21 11.00 -24.08
CA GLY A 6 4.81 10.58 -23.99
C GLY A 6 4.61 9.06 -24.05
N LEU A 7 5.42 8.32 -23.31
CA LEU A 7 5.06 6.95 -22.88
C LEU A 7 4.60 7.09 -21.43
N PHE A 8 3.53 6.40 -21.04
CA PHE A 8 2.94 6.33 -19.67
C PHE A 8 1.66 7.11 -19.36
N THR A 9 0.78 7.39 -20.33
CA THR A 9 -0.65 7.63 -20.01
C THR A 9 -1.55 6.81 -20.94
N THR A 10 -1.58 5.49 -20.75
CA THR A 10 -2.61 4.64 -21.38
C THR A 10 -3.86 4.62 -20.48
N PRO A 11 -5.06 4.91 -21.01
CA PRO A 11 -6.31 4.89 -20.22
C PRO A 11 -6.66 3.52 -19.64
N ARG A 12 -6.06 2.43 -20.18
CA ARG A 12 -6.23 1.07 -19.64
C ARG A 12 -5.78 0.91 -18.18
N PHE A 13 -4.71 1.59 -17.76
CA PHE A 13 -4.17 1.40 -16.41
C PHE A 13 -5.07 2.05 -15.35
N ALA A 14 -5.61 3.23 -15.63
CA ALA A 14 -6.57 3.91 -14.76
C ALA A 14 -7.91 3.15 -14.67
N GLU A 15 -8.37 2.60 -15.80
CA GLU A 15 -9.57 1.76 -15.87
C GLU A 15 -9.39 0.42 -15.10
N GLU A 16 -8.16 -0.13 -15.12
CA GLU A 16 -7.81 -1.35 -14.38
C GLU A 16 -7.87 -1.17 -12.86
N ILE A 17 -7.48 -0.01 -12.31
CA ILE A 17 -7.53 0.22 -10.86
C ILE A 17 -8.98 0.43 -10.37
N GLY A 18 -9.81 1.15 -11.13
CA GLY A 18 -11.22 1.38 -10.79
C GLY A 18 -12.07 0.11 -10.78
N ILE A 19 -11.83 -0.81 -11.73
CA ILE A 19 -12.52 -2.11 -11.83
C ILE A 19 -12.06 -3.10 -10.74
N ARG A 20 -10.84 -2.92 -10.20
CA ARG A 20 -10.15 -3.91 -9.34
C ARG A 20 -10.35 -3.69 -7.84
N LEU A 21 -11.06 -2.64 -7.43
CA LEU A 21 -11.47 -2.40 -6.03
C LEU A 21 -12.85 -3.00 -5.71
N THR A 22 -13.26 -4.09 -6.37
CA THR A 22 -14.44 -4.86 -5.97
C THR A 22 -14.18 -5.59 -4.64
N ASP A 23 -15.21 -5.83 -3.83
CA ASP A 23 -15.06 -6.42 -2.49
C ASP A 23 -14.30 -7.77 -2.49
N MET A 24 -14.52 -8.60 -3.51
CA MET A 24 -13.81 -9.87 -3.68
C MET A 24 -12.32 -9.67 -3.95
N MET A 25 -11.96 -8.71 -4.80
CA MET A 25 -10.57 -8.45 -5.14
C MET A 25 -9.85 -7.75 -3.99
N THR A 26 -10.52 -6.83 -3.29
CA THR A 26 -10.03 -6.21 -2.05
C THR A 26 -9.67 -7.28 -1.02
N ALA A 27 -10.54 -8.26 -0.77
CA ALA A 27 -10.25 -9.35 0.16
C ALA A 27 -9.02 -10.17 -0.25
N LYS A 28 -8.84 -10.45 -1.55
CA LYS A 28 -7.66 -11.16 -2.08
C LYS A 28 -6.38 -10.33 -1.93
N LEU A 29 -6.45 -9.02 -2.21
CA LEU A 29 -5.32 -8.11 -2.04
C LEU A 29 -4.91 -8.00 -0.57
N VAL A 30 -5.87 -7.91 0.35
CA VAL A 30 -5.60 -7.92 1.81
C VAL A 30 -4.91 -9.22 2.23
N GLN A 31 -5.33 -10.37 1.69
CA GLN A 31 -4.65 -11.64 1.96
C GLN A 31 -3.22 -11.67 1.41
N ALA A 32 -3.00 -11.13 0.20
CA ALA A 32 -1.68 -11.06 -0.40
C ALA A 32 -0.73 -10.18 0.45
N VAL A 33 -1.17 -8.99 0.86
CA VAL A 33 -0.41 -8.09 1.74
C VAL A 33 -0.13 -8.75 3.10
N ASN A 34 -1.12 -9.43 3.68
CA ASN A 34 -0.92 -10.14 4.94
C ASN A 34 0.11 -11.28 4.82
N SER A 35 0.13 -11.99 3.68
CA SER A 35 1.11 -13.03 3.38
C SER A 35 2.51 -12.45 3.23
N GLU A 36 2.65 -11.29 2.58
CA GLU A 36 3.90 -10.54 2.50
C GLU A 36 4.41 -10.15 3.90
N ASN A 37 3.56 -9.53 4.72
CA ASN A 37 3.93 -9.16 6.09
C ASN A 37 4.33 -10.39 6.93
N SER A 38 3.61 -11.50 6.77
CA SER A 38 3.89 -12.75 7.50
C SER A 38 5.28 -13.32 7.17
N LYS A 39 5.74 -13.17 5.92
CA LYS A 39 7.11 -13.55 5.52
C LYS A 39 8.15 -12.62 6.17
N ASN A 40 7.84 -11.33 6.27
CA ASN A 40 8.74 -10.33 6.84
C ASN A 40 8.96 -10.52 8.35
N LEU A 41 8.01 -11.10 9.08
CA LEU A 41 8.12 -11.33 10.54
C LEU A 41 9.34 -12.18 10.94
N GLN A 42 9.80 -13.07 10.08
CA GLN A 42 10.94 -13.96 10.36
C GLN A 42 12.27 -13.43 9.83
N ALA A 43 12.26 -12.30 9.12
CA ALA A 43 13.45 -11.73 8.52
C ALA A 43 14.00 -10.58 9.38
N ASP A 44 15.22 -10.74 9.88
CA ASP A 44 15.83 -9.81 10.85
C ASP A 44 15.92 -8.37 10.34
N VAL A 45 16.15 -8.19 9.03
CA VAL A 45 16.18 -6.85 8.40
C VAL A 45 14.86 -6.11 8.64
N TRP A 46 13.73 -6.78 8.40
CA TRP A 46 12.40 -6.17 8.57
C TRP A 46 12.06 -5.94 10.04
N ARG A 47 12.49 -6.84 10.93
CA ARG A 47 12.33 -6.67 12.37
C ARG A 47 13.12 -5.46 12.88
N MET A 48 14.37 -5.31 12.44
CA MET A 48 15.22 -4.18 12.81
C MET A 48 14.66 -2.86 12.28
N MET A 49 14.16 -2.83 11.04
CA MET A 49 13.49 -1.65 10.49
C MET A 49 12.26 -1.26 11.31
N GLN A 50 11.44 -2.22 11.73
CA GLN A 50 10.26 -1.90 12.56
C GLN A 50 10.67 -1.39 13.95
N LEU A 51 11.70 -1.99 14.56
CA LEU A 51 12.24 -1.53 15.85
C LEU A 51 12.83 -0.11 15.75
N GLU A 52 13.61 0.17 14.71
CA GLU A 52 14.17 1.49 14.44
C GLU A 52 13.04 2.53 14.33
N ARG A 53 11.97 2.20 13.61
CA ARG A 53 10.84 3.11 13.44
C ARG A 53 10.15 3.46 14.76
N GLU A 54 9.97 2.47 15.63
CA GLU A 54 9.34 2.68 16.94
C GLU A 54 10.22 3.42 17.94
N LEU A 55 11.54 3.26 17.88
CA LEU A 55 12.48 3.87 18.82
C LEU A 55 12.98 5.25 18.37
N VAL A 56 13.14 5.47 17.06
CA VAL A 56 13.77 6.68 16.52
C VAL A 56 12.75 7.78 16.22
N PHE A 57 11.54 7.43 15.76
CA PHE A 57 10.56 8.42 15.33
C PHE A 57 9.49 8.70 16.40
N ASN A 58 9.16 9.98 16.59
CA ASN A 58 7.96 10.39 17.30
C ASN A 58 6.71 9.86 16.58
N LYS A 59 5.65 9.56 17.33
CA LYS A 59 4.34 9.15 16.82
C LYS A 59 3.71 10.12 15.82
N GLU A 60 4.06 11.39 15.89
CA GLU A 60 3.59 12.43 14.95
C GLU A 60 4.38 12.43 13.63
N HIS A 61 5.55 11.79 13.60
CA HIS A 61 6.38 11.73 12.41
C HIS A 61 5.87 10.65 11.44
N PRO A 62 5.69 10.94 10.14
CA PRO A 62 5.13 9.98 9.18
C PRO A 62 5.86 8.63 9.14
N SER A 63 7.18 8.63 9.34
CA SER A 63 8.00 7.40 9.34
C SER A 63 7.78 6.49 10.55
N TYR A 64 6.99 6.89 11.56
CA TYR A 64 6.60 6.02 12.68
C TYR A 64 5.56 4.96 12.26
N HIS A 65 4.63 5.30 11.36
CA HIS A 65 3.42 4.47 11.10
C HIS A 65 3.69 3.22 10.27
N PHE A 66 3.32 2.03 10.77
CA PHE A 66 3.52 0.77 10.05
C PHE A 66 3.05 0.81 8.58
N GLY A 67 4.02 0.72 7.64
CA GLY A 67 3.78 1.00 6.22
C GLY A 67 3.34 -0.19 5.38
N THR A 68 3.75 -1.41 5.73
CA THR A 68 3.40 -2.61 4.96
C THR A 68 1.91 -2.95 5.10
N GLY A 69 1.36 -2.79 6.30
CA GLY A 69 0.00 -3.23 6.61
C GLY A 69 -0.11 -4.74 6.77
N ASN A 70 -1.25 -5.18 7.31
CA ASN A 70 -1.60 -6.58 7.47
C ASN A 70 -3.13 -6.72 7.48
N LYS A 71 -3.64 -7.93 7.73
CA LYS A 71 -5.08 -8.16 7.77
C LYS A 71 -5.78 -7.29 8.82
N ASP A 72 -5.17 -7.05 9.97
CA ASP A 72 -5.80 -6.28 11.06
C ASP A 72 -5.87 -4.79 10.73
N THR A 73 -4.82 -4.23 10.13
CA THR A 73 -4.79 -2.81 9.73
C THR A 73 -5.65 -2.52 8.51
N LEU A 74 -5.81 -3.49 7.59
CA LEU A 74 -6.51 -3.28 6.32
C LEU A 74 -7.96 -3.75 6.33
N LYS A 75 -8.38 -4.63 7.26
CA LYS A 75 -9.77 -5.15 7.33
C LYS A 75 -10.81 -4.07 7.61
N GLN A 76 -10.42 -2.97 8.27
CA GLN A 76 -11.33 -1.92 8.70
C GLN A 76 -11.34 -0.71 7.76
N ILE A 77 -10.53 -0.70 6.69
CA ILE A 77 -10.44 0.45 5.80
C ILE A 77 -11.63 0.45 4.85
N PRO A 78 -12.46 1.52 4.84
CA PRO A 78 -13.57 1.62 3.90
C PRO A 78 -13.05 1.80 2.48
N ARG A 79 -13.74 1.19 1.51
CA ARG A 79 -13.42 1.31 0.06
C ARG A 79 -13.29 2.77 -0.39
N GLU A 80 -14.14 3.64 0.16
CA GLU A 80 -14.12 5.08 -0.11
C GLU A 80 -12.78 5.72 0.25
N ALA A 81 -12.11 5.30 1.33
CA ALA A 81 -10.80 5.83 1.70
C ALA A 81 -9.74 5.47 0.64
N LEU A 82 -9.80 4.27 0.07
CA LEU A 82 -8.91 3.84 -1.01
C LEU A 82 -9.16 4.65 -2.29
N LEU A 83 -10.43 4.87 -2.64
CA LEU A 83 -10.81 5.70 -3.79
C LEU A 83 -10.39 7.16 -3.61
N ASN A 84 -10.62 7.72 -2.42
CA ASN A 84 -10.22 9.09 -2.09
C ASN A 84 -8.71 9.25 -2.15
N PHE A 85 -7.95 8.25 -1.69
CA PHE A 85 -6.49 8.24 -1.81
C PHE A 85 -6.05 8.22 -3.28
N HIS A 86 -6.61 7.30 -4.08
CA HIS A 86 -6.31 7.17 -5.52
C HIS A 86 -6.69 8.41 -6.33
N ASN A 87 -7.76 9.12 -5.97
CA ASN A 87 -8.17 10.33 -6.67
C ASN A 87 -7.34 11.56 -6.29
N LYS A 88 -6.63 11.51 -5.15
CA LYS A 88 -5.85 12.63 -4.62
C LYS A 88 -4.42 12.67 -5.17
N TRP A 89 -3.84 11.51 -5.46
CA TRP A 89 -2.43 11.35 -5.85
C TRP A 89 -2.33 10.51 -7.13
#